data_AF-A0A6N0NXC5-F1
#
_entry.id   AF-A0A6N0NXC5-F1
#
_cell.length_a   1.000
_cell.length_b   1.000
_cell.length_c   1.000
_cell.angle_alpha   90.00
_cell.angle_beta   90.00
_cell.angle_gamma   90.00
#
_symmetry.space_group_name_H-M   'P 1'
#
loop_
_entity.id
_entity.type
_entity.pdbx_description
1 polymer ?
#
loop_
_entity_poly.entity_id
_entity_poly.type
_entity_poly.pdbx_seq_one_letter_code
_entity_poly.pdbx_strand_id
1 'polypeptide(L)'
;MSLRDYEGERVVIWLAYFVATSRREGRKFPKLRITLKEIVDVSKEMGLDPIVLEKTHPSSKIKGMLVVKKIGSKQKTIKAIYEKLKHR
;
A
#
# COMPACT_ATOMS: atom_id res chain seq x y z
N MET A 1 4.17 10.53 15.85
CA MET A 1 3.40 10.66 14.60
C MET A 1 2.13 9.84 14.72
N SER A 2 1.00 10.50 14.93
CA SER A 2 -0.32 9.89 14.90
C SER A 2 -0.77 9.69 13.45
N LEU A 3 -1.69 8.76 13.19
CA LEU A 3 -2.28 8.60 11.86
C LEU A 3 -3.10 9.82 11.41
N ARG A 4 -3.47 10.71 12.35
CA ARG A 4 -4.18 11.96 12.07
C ARG A 4 -3.26 13.04 11.52
N ASP A 5 -1.95 12.96 11.80
CA ASP A 5 -0.96 13.92 11.29
C ASP A 5 -0.81 13.83 9.76
N TYR A 6 -1.38 12.78 9.15
CA TYR A 6 -1.34 12.50 7.72
C TYR A 6 -2.65 12.82 6.98
N GLU A 7 -3.64 13.35 7.71
CA GLU A 7 -4.98 13.60 7.18
C GLU A 7 -4.90 14.59 6.00
N GLY A 8 -5.33 14.15 4.83
CA GLY A 8 -5.31 14.97 3.60
C GLY A 8 -4.06 14.82 2.73
N GLU A 9 -2.90 14.50 3.27
CA GLU A 9 -1.65 14.48 2.49
C GLU A 9 -1.10 13.09 2.18
N ARG A 10 -1.27 12.13 3.11
CA ARG A 10 -0.76 10.77 2.93
C ARG A 10 -1.85 9.72 3.04
N VAL A 11 -1.55 8.56 2.49
CA VAL A 11 -2.44 7.41 2.50
C VAL A 11 -1.73 6.17 3.01
N VAL A 12 -2.47 5.42 3.82
CA VAL A 12 -2.05 4.10 4.30
C VAL A 12 -2.27 3.06 3.22
N ILE A 13 -1.23 2.28 2.97
CA ILE A 13 -1.23 1.13 2.07
C ILE A 13 -0.80 -0.09 2.86
N TRP A 14 -1.60 -1.15 2.77
CA TRP A 14 -1.30 -2.44 3.37
C TRP A 14 -0.80 -3.40 2.30
N LEU A 15 0.17 -4.24 2.63
CA LEU A 15 0.61 -5.34 1.76
C LEU A 15 -0.58 -6.25 1.38
N ALA A 16 -1.51 -6.44 2.33
CA ALA A 16 -2.76 -7.18 2.14
C ALA A 16 -3.60 -6.72 0.93
N TYR A 17 -3.50 -5.44 0.53
CA TYR A 17 -4.26 -4.92 -0.61
C TYR A 17 -3.88 -5.59 -1.93
N PHE A 18 -2.69 -6.18 -2.01
CA PHE A 18 -2.15 -6.81 -3.21
C PHE A 18 -2.03 -8.34 -3.08
N VAL A 19 -1.71 -8.85 -1.89
CA VAL A 19 -1.34 -10.27 -1.72
C VAL A 19 -2.39 -11.14 -1.00
N ALA A 20 -3.42 -10.53 -0.37
CA ALA A 20 -4.41 -11.30 0.39
C ALA A 20 -5.16 -12.33 -0.49
N THR A 21 -5.61 -13.43 0.11
CA THR A 21 -6.17 -14.57 -0.63
C THR A 21 -7.55 -14.23 -1.21
N SER A 22 -8.34 -13.43 -0.50
CA SER A 22 -9.66 -12.98 -0.95
C SER A 22 -9.87 -11.46 -0.82
N ARG A 23 -10.91 -10.95 -1.50
CA ARG A 23 -11.39 -9.57 -1.34
C ARG A 23 -11.85 -9.29 0.10
N ARG A 24 -12.49 -10.28 0.74
CA ARG A 24 -12.97 -10.20 2.14
C ARG A 24 -11.82 -10.02 3.13
N GLU A 25 -10.64 -10.54 2.81
CA GLU A 25 -9.43 -10.39 3.63
C GLU A 25 -8.66 -9.09 3.38
N GLY A 26 -9.16 -8.22 2.49
CA GLY A 26 -8.57 -6.90 2.23
C GLY A 26 -7.92 -6.75 0.86
N ARG A 27 -7.92 -7.78 0.00
CA ARG A 27 -7.39 -7.62 -1.36
C ARG A 27 -8.21 -6.57 -2.15
N LYS A 28 -7.53 -5.59 -2.74
CA LYS A 28 -8.13 -4.50 -3.54
C LYS A 28 -7.92 -4.62 -5.05
N PHE A 29 -7.02 -5.49 -5.49
CA PHE A 29 -6.74 -5.72 -6.91
C PHE A 29 -6.60 -7.23 -7.20
N PRO A 30 -6.44 -7.69 -8.44
CA PRO A 30 -5.99 -9.06 -8.69
C PRO A 30 -4.72 -9.39 -7.88
N LYS A 31 -4.58 -10.66 -7.48
CA LYS A 31 -3.49 -11.08 -6.58
C LYS A 31 -2.15 -10.92 -7.27
N LEU A 32 -1.20 -10.29 -6.59
CA LEU A 32 0.20 -10.26 -6.99
C LEU A 32 1.05 -11.10 -6.03
N ARG A 33 2.16 -11.65 -6.54
CA ARG A 33 3.19 -12.28 -5.72
C ARG A 33 4.31 -11.28 -5.48
N ILE A 34 4.11 -10.39 -4.51
CA ILE A 34 5.05 -9.31 -4.19
C ILE A 34 5.33 -9.25 -2.69
N THR A 35 6.41 -8.60 -2.34
CA THR A 35 6.87 -8.32 -0.99
C THR A 35 6.63 -6.85 -0.61
N LEU A 36 6.72 -6.54 0.68
CA LEU A 36 6.65 -5.15 1.14
C LEU A 36 7.75 -4.28 0.53
N LYS A 37 8.95 -4.85 0.33
CA LYS A 37 10.10 -4.18 -0.25
C LYS A 37 9.80 -3.68 -1.67
N GLU A 38 9.16 -4.49 -2.49
CA GLU A 38 8.81 -4.09 -3.87
C GLU A 38 7.83 -2.91 -3.88
N ILE A 39 6.88 -2.86 -2.94
CA ILE A 39 5.97 -1.72 -2.84
C ILE A 39 6.74 -0.46 -2.41
N VAL A 40 7.71 -0.60 -1.50
CA VAL A 40 8.58 0.52 -1.08
C VAL A 40 9.41 1.02 -2.25
N ASP A 41 10.05 0.13 -3.01
CA ASP A 41 10.88 0.49 -4.16
C ASP A 41 10.06 1.22 -5.22
N VAL A 42 8.90 0.68 -5.60
CA VAL A 42 7.97 1.33 -6.54
C VAL A 42 7.50 2.69 -6.01
N SER A 43 7.19 2.78 -4.72
CA SER A 43 6.75 4.05 -4.12
C SER A 43 7.87 5.10 -4.13
N LYS A 44 9.14 4.68 -3.96
CA LYS A 44 10.31 5.57 -4.10
C LYS A 44 10.51 6.02 -5.54
N GLU A 45 10.45 5.09 -6.50
CA GLU A 45 10.53 5.40 -7.94
C GLU A 45 9.45 6.40 -8.39
N MET A 46 8.26 6.33 -7.79
CA MET A 46 7.15 7.25 -8.04
C MET A 46 7.23 8.58 -7.27
N GLY A 47 8.26 8.79 -6.45
CA GLY A 47 8.41 10.02 -5.64
C GLY A 47 7.42 10.15 -4.48
N LEU A 48 6.83 9.03 -4.02
CA LEU A 48 5.74 9.03 -3.04
C LEU A 48 6.20 9.05 -1.58
N ASP A 49 7.50 9.13 -1.32
CA ASP A 49 8.07 9.23 0.03
C ASP A 49 7.50 8.17 1.01
N PRO A 50 7.76 6.87 0.77
CA PRO A 50 7.18 5.80 1.58
C PRO A 50 7.81 5.72 2.96
N ILE A 51 6.96 5.73 4.00
CA ILE A 51 7.33 5.45 5.39
C ILE A 51 6.81 4.07 5.75
N VAL A 52 7.71 3.15 6.09
CA VAL A 52 7.35 1.79 6.52
C VAL A 52 6.94 1.79 7.98
N LEU A 53 5.83 1.12 8.29
CA LEU A 53 5.36 0.92 9.66
C LEU A 53 5.17 -0.57 9.92
N GLU A 54 5.72 -1.04 11.04
CA GLU A 54 5.56 -2.42 11.50
C GLU A 54 4.17 -2.64 12.10
N LYS A 55 3.18 -2.80 11.22
CA LYS A 55 1.80 -3.10 11.61
C LYS A 55 1.28 -4.34 10.89
N THR A 56 0.36 -5.02 11.56
CA THR A 56 -0.33 -6.21 11.07
C THR A 56 -1.74 -5.86 10.61
N HIS A 57 -2.11 -6.26 9.40
CA HIS A 57 -3.45 -6.01 8.88
C HIS A 57 -4.49 -6.76 9.73
N PRO A 58 -5.50 -6.08 10.32
CA PRO A 58 -6.39 -6.68 11.31
C PRO A 58 -7.13 -7.94 10.82
N SER A 59 -7.61 -7.90 9.57
CA SER A 59 -8.44 -8.95 8.98
C SER A 59 -7.65 -10.13 8.42
N SER A 60 -6.52 -9.86 7.73
CA SER A 60 -5.74 -10.93 7.05
C SER A 60 -4.53 -11.41 7.83
N LYS A 61 -4.18 -10.74 8.94
CA LYS A 61 -2.96 -10.98 9.72
C LYS A 61 -1.65 -10.84 8.92
N ILE A 62 -1.72 -10.32 7.70
CA ILE A 62 -0.55 -10.04 6.86
C ILE A 62 0.21 -8.85 7.47
N LYS A 63 1.51 -9.04 7.73
CA LYS A 63 2.40 -8.00 8.20
C LYS A 63 2.81 -7.11 7.03
N GLY A 64 2.88 -5.80 7.26
CA GLY A 64 3.37 -4.85 6.28
C GLY A 64 2.38 -3.73 6.01
N MET A 65 2.75 -2.55 6.47
CA MET A 65 2.05 -1.30 6.24
C MET A 65 3.06 -0.26 5.81
N LEU A 66 2.66 0.60 4.89
CA LEU A 66 3.41 1.79 4.53
C LEU A 66 2.47 2.99 4.39
N VAL A 67 3.03 4.16 4.59
CA VAL A 67 2.35 5.44 4.42
C VAL A 67 3.06 6.19 3.29
N VAL A 68 2.31 6.62 2.28
CA VAL A 68 2.84 7.33 1.11
C VAL A 68 2.10 8.62 0.86
N LYS A 69 2.75 9.58 0.19
CA LYS A 69 2.11 10.79 -0.33
C LYS A 69 0.93 10.42 -1.25
N LYS A 70 -0.18 11.13 -1.07
CA LYS A 70 -1.43 10.90 -1.80
C LYS A 70 -1.35 11.52 -3.19
N ILE A 71 -1.63 10.74 -4.22
CA ILE A 71 -1.86 11.23 -5.58
C ILE A 71 -3.37 11.40 -5.77
N GLY A 72 -3.87 12.61 -5.55
CA GLY A 72 -5.29 12.94 -5.68
C GLY A 72 -6.14 12.22 -4.63
N SER A 73 -6.58 10.98 -4.90
CA SER A 73 -7.38 10.17 -3.99
C SER A 73 -6.66 8.91 -3.52
N LYS A 74 -7.11 8.34 -2.40
CA LYS A 74 -6.58 7.07 -1.87
C LYS A 74 -6.66 5.94 -2.90
N GLN A 75 -7.81 5.80 -3.55
CA GLN A 75 -8.01 4.76 -4.54
C GLN A 75 -7.11 4.97 -5.78
N LYS A 76 -6.96 6.23 -6.23
CA LYS A 76 -6.07 6.57 -7.35
C LYS A 76 -4.61 6.25 -7.03
N THR A 77 -4.16 6.58 -5.82
CA THR A 77 -2.80 6.27 -5.35
C THR A 77 -2.53 4.77 -5.32
N ILE A 78 -3.43 3.98 -4.70
CA ILE A 78 -3.25 2.52 -4.62
C ILE A 78 -3.31 1.89 -6.02
N LYS A 79 -4.20 2.37 -6.92
CA LYS A 79 -4.26 1.91 -8.30
C LYS A 79 -2.98 2.21 -9.08
N ALA A 80 -2.42 3.41 -8.95
CA ALA A 80 -1.19 3.77 -9.64
C ALA A 80 0.00 2.87 -9.22
N ILE A 81 0.12 2.58 -7.92
CA ILE A 81 1.12 1.64 -7.40
C ILE A 81 0.87 0.23 -7.94
N TYR A 82 -0.39 -0.22 -7.97
CA TYR A 82 -0.74 -1.54 -8.52
C TYR A 82 -0.33 -1.69 -9.98
N GLU A 83 -0.67 -0.72 -10.84
CA GLU A 83 -0.31 -0.79 -12.27
C GLU A 83 1.21 -0.84 -12.45
N LYS A 84 1.96 -0.04 -11.69
CA LYS A 84 3.43 -0.05 -11.75
C LYS A 84 4.02 -1.40 -11.31
N LEU A 85 3.45 -2.02 -10.27
CA LEU A 85 3.85 -3.37 -9.80
C LEU A 85 3.49 -4.49 -10.79
N LYS A 86 2.42 -4.33 -11.57
CA LYS A 86 1.97 -5.33 -12.54
C LYS A 86 2.87 -5.39 -13.78
N HIS A 87 3.52 -4.28 -14.14
CA HIS A 87 4.35 -4.14 -15.34
C HIS A 87 5.86 -4.25 -15.04
N ARG A 88 6.22 -4.85 -13.90
CA ARG A 88 7.60 -5.12 -13.49
C ARG A 88 7.87 -6.62 -13.65
#